data_AF-A0A804LCW0-F1
#
_entry.id   AF-A0A804LCW0-F1
#
_cell.length_a   1.000
_cell.length_b   1.000
_cell.length_c   1.000
_cell.angle_alpha   90.00
_cell.angle_beta   90.00
_cell.angle_gamma   90.00
#
_symmetry.space_group_name_H-M   'P 1'
#
loop_
_entity.id
_entity.type
_entity.pdbx_description
1 polymer ?
#
loop_
_entity_poly.entity_id
_entity_poly.type
_entity_poly.pdbx_seq_one_letter_code
_entity_poly.pdbx_strand_id
1 'polypeptide(L)'
;MPLLPTQFRLLPLSLPDARQRRGILPPAAAASLLPSWSCSPPLSRLRSRGRQAKTRLRVVSPETSSTAATDAATTTAGAPPDNSKWAEFATRVSGEWDGFGADFTASGDPVELPEKVVPEAYREWGVQVVDWQTQCPTLADPGAPCALHYRLVRLLPTVGCEADAATVHTSHQRHASSAAAFAYAAAGSYVAAWPRGPALVLEVEHCVVRPDAPAEEAGRVRVVQTVALGREARLRGLKVFAEQWYGPFRDGEQLGGCAVGETPFAAGEKLDVAEVIGQWETTDAAAARFSGDLDPETGKFAELSPDQPRKLVRDAEGVVTLPKQLWSAFKELGDGEFLCEVGWALGGGGAVTSRCVLSKDGDVKEIAAAHERRVSETT
;
A
#
# COMPACT_ATOMS: atom_id res chain seq x y z
N MET A 1 -24.61 26.25 -56.16
CA MET A 1 -23.60 25.85 -57.17
C MET A 1 -22.35 25.41 -56.42
N PRO A 2 -21.78 24.23 -56.71
CA PRO A 2 -22.20 22.85 -56.39
C PRO A 2 -21.71 22.40 -54.99
N LEU A 3 -22.46 21.61 -54.21
CA LEU A 3 -22.56 20.12 -54.18
C LEU A 3 -21.39 19.41 -53.45
N LEU A 4 -21.65 18.95 -52.23
CA LEU A 4 -21.73 17.53 -51.80
C LEU A 4 -21.39 17.34 -50.31
N PRO A 5 -22.28 16.73 -49.52
CA PRO A 5 -21.96 16.12 -48.23
C PRO A 5 -21.90 14.59 -48.33
N THR A 6 -21.10 13.95 -47.46
CA THR A 6 -21.14 12.50 -47.24
C THR A 6 -21.40 12.22 -45.76
N GLN A 7 -22.62 11.72 -45.51
CA GLN A 7 -23.08 11.10 -44.27
C GLN A 7 -22.76 9.59 -44.26
N PHE A 8 -22.98 8.99 -43.09
CA PHE A 8 -23.13 7.56 -42.78
C PHE A 8 -21.81 6.80 -42.60
N ARG A 9 -21.60 6.06 -41.50
CA ARG A 9 -22.54 5.17 -40.80
C ARG A 9 -22.01 4.87 -39.40
N LEU A 10 -22.85 5.03 -38.37
CA LEU A 10 -22.71 4.35 -37.09
C LEU A 10 -23.09 2.88 -37.29
N LEU A 11 -22.23 1.96 -36.86
CA LEU A 11 -22.55 0.56 -36.57
C LEU A 11 -21.90 0.19 -35.23
N PRO A 12 -22.60 -0.59 -34.38
CA PRO A 12 -22.17 -0.87 -33.02
C PRO A 12 -21.13 -2.00 -33.02
N LEU A 13 -20.07 -1.85 -32.22
CA LEU A 13 -19.14 -2.95 -31.96
C LEU A 13 -19.36 -3.48 -30.55
N SER A 14 -19.96 -4.66 -30.57
CA SER A 14 -20.16 -5.67 -29.55
C SER A 14 -19.00 -5.82 -28.57
N LEU A 15 -19.33 -5.90 -27.29
CA LEU A 15 -18.46 -6.40 -26.21
C LEU A 15 -17.92 -7.80 -26.54
N PRO A 16 -16.63 -8.08 -26.32
CA PRO A 16 -16.13 -9.44 -26.31
C PRO A 16 -16.36 -10.08 -24.93
N ASP A 17 -17.18 -11.13 -24.93
CA ASP A 17 -17.33 -12.11 -23.86
C ASP A 17 -16.00 -12.87 -23.68
N ALA A 18 -15.18 -12.47 -22.70
CA ALA A 18 -13.92 -13.13 -22.39
C ALA A 18 -14.13 -14.35 -21.48
N ARG A 19 -14.80 -15.38 -22.01
CA ARG A 19 -14.66 -16.75 -21.51
C ARG A 19 -13.38 -17.36 -22.09
N GLN A 20 -12.25 -17.19 -21.41
CA GLN A 20 -11.11 -18.10 -21.59
C GLN A 20 -10.90 -18.92 -20.32
N ARG A 21 -11.58 -20.07 -20.31
CA ARG A 21 -11.17 -21.24 -19.53
C ARG A 21 -9.82 -21.72 -20.08
N ARG A 22 -8.75 -21.56 -19.31
CA ARG A 22 -7.60 -22.47 -19.39
C ARG A 22 -7.64 -23.35 -18.15
N GLY A 23 -8.16 -24.56 -18.34
CA GLY A 23 -7.96 -25.66 -17.40
C GLY A 23 -6.49 -26.05 -17.43
N ILE A 24 -5.85 -25.97 -16.27
CA ILE A 24 -4.56 -26.61 -16.02
C ILE A 24 -4.90 -28.05 -15.59
N LEU A 25 -4.73 -28.99 -16.50
CA LEU A 25 -4.66 -30.42 -16.20
C LEU A 25 -3.32 -30.72 -15.51
N PRO A 26 -3.27 -31.49 -14.41
CA PRO A 26 -2.00 -31.99 -13.88
C PRO A 26 -1.47 -33.14 -14.74
N PRO A 27 -0.14 -33.32 -14.85
CA PRO A 27 0.45 -34.47 -15.54
C PRO A 27 0.31 -35.77 -14.71
N ALA A 28 0.27 -36.88 -15.45
CA ALA A 28 0.02 -38.23 -14.95
C ALA A 28 1.13 -38.81 -14.04
N ALA A 29 0.70 -39.72 -13.17
CA ALA A 29 1.42 -40.38 -12.09
C ALA A 29 2.67 -41.19 -12.48
N ALA A 30 3.64 -41.25 -11.56
CA ALA A 30 4.56 -42.36 -11.40
C ALA A 30 4.54 -42.83 -9.93
N ALA A 31 4.17 -44.09 -9.74
CA ALA A 31 4.00 -44.75 -8.45
C ALA A 31 5.34 -45.13 -7.80
N SER A 32 5.40 -45.07 -6.47
CA SER A 32 6.40 -45.74 -5.63
C SER A 32 5.78 -46.04 -4.26
N LEU A 33 6.12 -47.20 -3.71
CA LEU A 33 5.36 -47.98 -2.73
C LEU A 33 5.71 -47.65 -1.26
N LEU A 34 4.66 -47.47 -0.42
CA LEU A 34 4.37 -47.99 0.96
C LEU A 34 5.45 -47.98 2.09
N PRO A 35 5.09 -48.14 3.40
CA PRO A 35 3.77 -48.25 4.04
C PRO A 35 3.52 -47.36 5.31
N SER A 36 2.23 -47.07 5.51
CA SER A 36 1.43 -46.87 6.74
C SER A 36 2.08 -46.81 8.14
N TRP A 37 1.64 -45.83 8.93
CA TRP A 37 1.22 -46.03 10.33
C TRP A 37 -0.09 -45.25 10.62
N SER A 38 -1.10 -45.99 11.09
CA SER A 38 -2.39 -45.51 11.58
C SER A 38 -2.34 -45.31 13.09
N CYS A 39 -3.04 -44.28 13.59
CA CYS A 39 -3.83 -44.35 14.81
C CYS A 39 -4.86 -43.20 14.84
N SER A 40 -6.14 -43.58 14.81
CA SER A 40 -7.31 -42.70 14.96
C SER A 40 -7.63 -42.43 16.45
N PRO A 41 -8.44 -41.39 16.76
CA PRO A 41 -8.61 -40.83 18.11
C PRO A 41 -9.88 -41.34 18.81
N PRO A 42 -10.15 -40.89 20.06
CA PRO A 42 -11.53 -40.81 20.52
C PRO A 42 -11.95 -39.41 20.98
N LEU A 43 -13.15 -39.06 20.52
CA LEU A 43 -14.03 -37.99 20.98
C LEU A 43 -14.22 -38.02 22.50
N SER A 44 -14.19 -36.86 23.15
CA SER A 44 -14.98 -36.64 24.37
C SER A 44 -15.55 -35.23 24.40
N ARG A 45 -16.86 -35.21 24.63
CA ARG A 45 -17.76 -34.06 24.73
C ARG A 45 -17.46 -33.30 26.02
N LEU A 46 -17.48 -31.97 26.00
CA LEU A 46 -18.01 -31.22 27.12
C LEU A 46 -18.65 -29.90 26.67
N ARG A 47 -19.90 -29.76 27.09
CA ARG A 47 -20.80 -28.61 26.95
C ARG A 47 -20.41 -27.51 27.94
N SER A 48 -20.39 -26.26 27.49
CA SER A 48 -20.95 -25.11 28.24
C SER A 48 -21.25 -24.00 27.22
N ARG A 49 -22.52 -23.68 26.94
CA ARG A 49 -23.39 -22.71 27.64
C ARG A 49 -22.71 -21.36 27.91
N GLY A 50 -23.15 -20.32 27.19
CA GLY A 50 -23.06 -18.97 27.75
C GLY A 50 -23.11 -17.78 26.78
N ARG A 51 -24.33 -17.38 26.41
CA ARG A 51 -24.77 -15.99 26.15
C ARG A 51 -24.20 -15.20 24.96
N GLN A 52 -25.07 -15.05 23.97
CA GLN A 52 -25.15 -13.90 23.07
C GLN A 52 -25.39 -12.60 23.86
N ALA A 53 -24.64 -11.56 23.53
CA ALA A 53 -25.01 -10.17 23.81
C ALA A 53 -25.07 -9.42 22.48
N LYS A 54 -26.30 -9.04 22.11
CA LYS A 54 -26.59 -8.10 21.02
C LYS A 54 -26.29 -6.69 21.53
N THR A 55 -25.37 -5.98 20.88
CA THR A 55 -25.20 -4.54 21.11
C THR A 55 -25.59 -3.82 19.82
N ARG A 56 -26.82 -3.27 19.83
CA ARG A 56 -27.26 -2.25 18.88
C ARG A 56 -26.49 -0.97 19.19
N LEU A 57 -25.72 -0.45 18.25
CA LEU A 57 -25.20 0.91 18.31
C LEU A 57 -26.14 1.84 17.53
N ARG A 58 -26.71 2.79 18.26
CA ARG A 58 -27.52 3.91 17.78
C ARG A 58 -26.57 4.95 17.19
N VAL A 59 -26.76 5.29 15.93
CA VAL A 59 -26.23 6.52 15.32
C VAL A 59 -27.09 7.68 15.83
N VAL A 60 -26.45 8.68 16.42
CA VAL A 60 -27.07 9.97 16.77
C VAL A 60 -26.33 11.03 15.96
N SER A 61 -27.02 11.61 14.98
CA SER A 61 -26.62 12.82 14.29
C SER A 61 -26.86 14.03 15.20
N PRO A 62 -25.93 15.00 15.31
CA PRO A 62 -26.27 16.31 15.84
C PRO A 62 -26.73 17.23 14.71
N GLU A 63 -27.90 17.82 14.94
CA GLU A 63 -28.60 18.78 14.10
C GLU A 63 -27.87 20.13 14.05
N THR A 64 -27.81 20.69 12.84
CA THR A 64 -27.54 22.10 12.56
C THR A 64 -28.51 23.02 13.29
N SER A 65 -28.00 24.01 14.02
CA SER A 65 -28.77 25.17 14.46
C SER A 65 -27.97 26.44 14.23
N SER A 66 -28.44 27.27 13.30
CA SER A 66 -27.97 28.63 13.07
C SER A 66 -28.68 29.60 14.00
N THR A 67 -27.95 30.53 14.62
CA THR A 67 -28.49 31.85 14.97
C THR A 67 -27.35 32.87 15.04
N ALA A 68 -27.61 34.00 14.38
CA ALA A 68 -26.74 35.16 14.20
C ALA A 68 -26.57 36.01 15.47
N ALA A 69 -25.46 36.77 15.54
CA ALA A 69 -25.46 38.24 15.70
C ALA A 69 -24.06 38.81 16.08
N THR A 70 -23.52 39.60 15.14
CA THR A 70 -23.04 40.99 15.31
C THR A 70 -21.70 41.31 16.01
N ASP A 71 -20.84 41.95 15.20
CA ASP A 71 -19.82 42.99 15.42
C ASP A 71 -18.78 42.86 16.55
N ALA A 72 -17.49 42.77 16.16
CA ALA A 72 -16.58 43.92 16.10
C ALA A 72 -15.10 43.48 16.13
N ALA A 73 -14.25 44.35 15.58
CA ALA A 73 -12.80 44.44 15.74
C ALA A 73 -11.91 43.58 14.81
N THR A 74 -11.62 44.20 13.67
CA THR A 74 -10.36 44.17 12.92
C THR A 74 -9.16 43.73 13.77
N THR A 75 -8.70 42.50 13.53
CA THR A 75 -7.32 42.09 13.81
C THR A 75 -6.80 41.47 12.53
N THR A 76 -5.68 41.98 12.04
CA THR A 76 -4.98 41.55 10.84
C THR A 76 -4.56 40.08 10.97
N ALA A 77 -5.46 39.17 10.59
CA ALA A 77 -5.21 37.74 10.60
C ALA A 77 -4.41 37.36 9.34
N GLY A 78 -3.23 36.78 9.54
CA GLY A 78 -2.49 36.11 8.49
C GLY A 78 -3.38 35.11 7.77
N ALA A 79 -3.18 34.98 6.45
CA ALA A 79 -3.95 34.06 5.62
C ALA A 79 -4.02 32.67 6.28
N PRO A 80 -5.21 32.04 6.36
CA PRO A 80 -5.32 30.69 6.90
C PRO A 80 -4.38 29.78 6.10
N PRO A 81 -3.75 28.77 6.75
CA PRO A 81 -2.91 27.82 6.05
C PRO A 81 -3.67 27.27 4.86
N ASP A 82 -2.99 27.19 3.72
CA ASP A 82 -3.57 26.75 2.45
C ASP A 82 -3.86 25.25 2.53
N ASN A 83 -4.97 24.90 3.20
CA ASN A 83 -5.47 23.54 3.38
C ASN A 83 -5.89 22.88 2.05
N SER A 84 -5.69 23.56 0.92
CA SER A 84 -6.00 23.05 -0.42
C SER A 84 -5.28 21.73 -0.72
N LYS A 85 -3.99 21.64 -0.39
CA LYS A 85 -3.20 20.44 -0.69
C LYS A 85 -3.55 19.24 0.17
N TRP A 86 -3.90 19.46 1.44
CA TRP A 86 -4.48 18.40 2.28
C TRP A 86 -5.82 17.94 1.73
N ALA A 87 -6.70 18.87 1.35
CA ALA A 87 -7.99 18.53 0.75
C ALA A 87 -7.84 17.75 -0.57
N GLU A 88 -6.86 18.10 -1.41
CA GLU A 88 -6.51 17.35 -2.62
C GLU A 88 -6.01 15.95 -2.30
N PHE A 89 -5.06 15.82 -1.37
CA PHE A 89 -4.58 14.53 -0.88
C PHE A 89 -5.74 13.67 -0.35
N ALA A 90 -6.58 14.26 0.51
CA ALA A 90 -7.71 13.60 1.12
C ALA A 90 -8.70 13.09 0.08
N THR A 91 -8.96 13.87 -0.96
CA THR A 91 -9.82 13.50 -2.09
C THR A 91 -9.25 12.31 -2.86
N ARG A 92 -7.94 12.26 -3.09
CA ARG A 92 -7.29 11.20 -3.87
C ARG A 92 -7.12 9.89 -3.11
N VAL A 93 -6.85 9.97 -1.81
CA VAL A 93 -6.57 8.78 -0.99
C VAL A 93 -7.84 8.11 -0.47
N SER A 94 -8.93 8.87 -0.34
CA SER A 94 -10.20 8.37 0.19
C SER A 94 -10.93 7.47 -0.81
N GLY A 95 -11.43 6.34 -0.34
CA GLY A 95 -12.12 5.37 -1.16
C GLY A 95 -12.01 3.95 -0.63
N GLU A 96 -12.63 3.04 -1.36
CA GLU A 96 -12.41 1.60 -1.29
C GLU A 96 -11.24 1.24 -2.21
N TRP A 97 -10.29 0.49 -1.68
CA TRP A 97 -9.11 0.04 -2.41
C TRP A 97 -9.04 -1.48 -2.33
N ASP A 98 -9.13 -2.15 -3.48
CA ASP A 98 -9.11 -3.61 -3.56
C ASP A 98 -7.84 -4.07 -4.28
N GLY A 99 -7.31 -5.23 -3.90
CA GLY A 99 -6.11 -5.73 -4.54
C GLY A 99 -5.52 -6.95 -3.86
N PHE A 100 -4.19 -7.05 -3.93
CA PHE A 100 -3.44 -8.13 -3.30
C PHE A 100 -2.35 -7.57 -2.38
N GLY A 101 -2.04 -8.33 -1.34
CA GLY A 101 -0.96 -8.04 -0.42
C GLY A 101 -0.13 -9.28 -0.11
N ALA A 102 1.18 -9.14 -0.09
CA ALA A 102 2.10 -10.23 0.21
C ALA A 102 3.18 -9.80 1.20
N ASP A 103 3.60 -10.74 2.04
CA ASP A 103 4.73 -10.57 2.95
C ASP A 103 5.98 -11.18 2.28
N PHE A 104 7.13 -10.50 2.40
CA PHE A 104 8.40 -10.95 1.84
C PHE A 104 9.48 -10.97 2.92
N THR A 105 10.47 -11.85 2.76
CA THR A 105 11.69 -11.88 3.57
C THR A 105 12.52 -10.61 3.36
N ALA A 106 13.57 -10.42 4.18
CA ALA A 106 14.54 -9.35 3.97
C ALA A 106 15.31 -9.47 2.64
N SER A 107 15.34 -10.65 2.00
CA SER A 107 15.90 -10.90 0.66
C SER A 107 14.88 -10.74 -0.47
N GLY A 108 13.64 -10.37 -0.15
CA GLY A 108 12.58 -10.18 -1.15
C GLY A 108 11.97 -11.47 -1.65
N ASP A 109 12.09 -12.58 -0.92
CA ASP A 109 11.43 -13.84 -1.26
C ASP A 109 10.01 -13.86 -0.70
N PRO A 110 9.00 -14.25 -1.48
CA PRO A 110 7.62 -14.28 -1.01
C PRO A 110 7.46 -15.30 0.13
N VAL A 111 6.70 -14.93 1.15
CA VAL A 111 6.41 -15.79 2.30
C VAL A 111 5.09 -16.51 2.08
N GLU A 112 5.13 -17.84 2.08
CA GLU A 112 3.94 -18.67 1.94
C GLU A 112 2.95 -18.45 3.09
N LEU A 113 1.66 -18.43 2.76
CA LEU A 113 0.61 -18.31 3.75
C LEU A 113 0.59 -19.54 4.68
N PRO A 114 0.32 -19.36 5.98
CA PRO A 114 0.25 -20.49 6.91
C PRO A 114 -0.77 -21.54 6.45
N GLU A 115 -0.38 -22.82 6.47
CA GLU A 115 -1.23 -23.95 6.05
C GLU A 115 -2.67 -23.91 6.62
N LYS A 116 -2.83 -23.44 7.86
CA LYS A 116 -4.15 -23.30 8.53
C LYS A 116 -5.14 -22.35 7.83
N VAL A 117 -4.67 -21.45 6.95
CA VAL A 117 -5.51 -20.53 6.18
C VAL A 117 -5.64 -20.94 4.72
N VAL A 118 -4.82 -21.90 4.26
CA VAL A 118 -4.77 -22.34 2.86
C VAL A 118 -5.74 -23.52 2.69
N PRO A 119 -6.76 -23.40 1.84
CA PRO A 119 -7.66 -24.51 1.53
C PRO A 119 -6.90 -25.79 1.14
N GLU A 120 -7.41 -26.94 1.58
CA GLU A 120 -6.80 -28.25 1.33
C GLU A 120 -6.55 -28.53 -0.16
N ALA A 121 -7.47 -28.10 -1.03
CA ALA A 121 -7.32 -28.27 -2.47
C ALA A 121 -6.02 -27.65 -3.02
N TYR A 122 -5.60 -26.46 -2.57
CA TYR A 122 -4.34 -25.88 -3.02
C TYR A 122 -3.14 -26.73 -2.61
N ARG A 123 -3.19 -27.33 -1.41
CA ARG A 123 -2.15 -28.23 -0.91
C ARG A 123 -2.10 -29.53 -1.72
N GLU A 124 -3.27 -30.12 -2.01
CA GLU A 124 -3.38 -31.31 -2.86
C GLU A 124 -2.86 -31.07 -4.28
N TRP A 125 -3.04 -29.86 -4.81
CA TRP A 125 -2.56 -29.47 -6.13
C TRP A 125 -1.10 -29.01 -6.15
N GLY A 126 -0.43 -28.94 -4.99
CA GLY A 126 0.95 -28.45 -4.88
C GLY A 126 1.09 -26.96 -5.21
N VAL A 127 0.02 -26.17 -5.04
CA VAL A 127 0.01 -24.73 -5.32
C VAL A 127 0.35 -23.98 -4.03
N GLN A 128 1.51 -23.31 -4.03
CA GLN A 128 1.88 -22.39 -2.96
C GLN A 128 1.04 -21.12 -3.06
N VAL A 129 0.41 -20.73 -1.95
CA VAL A 129 -0.34 -19.48 -1.85
C VAL A 129 0.52 -18.48 -1.09
N VAL A 130 0.88 -17.38 -1.74
CA VAL A 130 1.79 -16.35 -1.20
C VAL A 130 1.17 -14.95 -1.13
N ASP A 131 0.01 -14.75 -1.78
CA ASP A 131 -0.73 -13.50 -1.80
C ASP A 131 -2.01 -13.61 -0.98
N TRP A 132 -2.31 -12.56 -0.23
CA TRP A 132 -3.64 -12.30 0.33
C TRP A 132 -4.45 -11.47 -0.66
N GLN A 133 -5.72 -11.79 -0.86
CA GLN A 133 -6.65 -10.78 -1.36
C GLN A 133 -6.91 -9.78 -0.23
N THR A 134 -6.83 -8.49 -0.56
CA THR A 134 -6.94 -7.40 0.41
C THR A 134 -7.99 -6.38 0.02
N GLN A 135 -8.62 -5.80 1.04
CA GLN A 135 -9.39 -4.57 0.92
C GLN A 135 -8.85 -3.54 1.90
N CYS A 136 -8.78 -2.28 1.49
CA CYS A 136 -8.21 -1.19 2.27
C CYS A 136 -9.09 0.07 2.18
N PRO A 137 -10.33 0.05 2.71
CA PRO A 137 -11.13 1.25 2.92
C PRO A 137 -10.28 2.31 3.63
N THR A 138 -10.15 3.45 2.98
CA THR A 138 -9.32 4.58 3.41
C THR A 138 -10.18 5.84 3.42
N LEU A 139 -10.11 6.63 4.48
CA LEU A 139 -10.80 7.91 4.56
C LEU A 139 -9.89 8.96 5.20
N ALA A 140 -9.81 10.11 4.55
CA ALA A 140 -9.17 11.31 5.05
C ALA A 140 -10.18 12.47 5.04
N ASP A 141 -10.31 13.19 6.15
CA ASP A 141 -11.20 14.36 6.23
C ASP A 141 -10.49 15.59 5.63
N PRO A 142 -10.98 16.17 4.51
CA PRO A 142 -10.36 17.32 3.88
C PRO A 142 -10.34 18.58 4.77
N GLY A 143 -11.20 18.66 5.79
CA GLY A 143 -11.27 19.78 6.74
C GLY A 143 -10.40 19.60 7.99
N ALA A 144 -9.87 18.40 8.24
CA ALA A 144 -9.09 18.09 9.43
C ALA A 144 -7.74 17.45 9.05
N PRO A 145 -6.64 18.25 9.04
CA PRO A 145 -5.29 17.71 8.89
C PRO A 145 -5.03 16.55 9.87
N CYS A 146 -4.23 15.57 9.46
CA CYS A 146 -3.95 14.33 10.20
C CYS A 146 -5.11 13.35 10.37
N ALA A 147 -6.35 13.71 10.02
CA ALA A 147 -7.51 12.83 10.15
C ALA A 147 -7.62 11.83 8.98
N LEU A 148 -6.55 11.08 8.73
CA LEU A 148 -6.51 9.93 7.83
C LEU A 148 -6.57 8.63 8.63
N HIS A 149 -7.40 7.71 8.19
CA HIS A 149 -7.41 6.33 8.67
C HIS A 149 -7.70 5.35 7.55
N TYR A 150 -7.25 4.12 7.74
CA TYR A 150 -7.62 3.02 6.86
C TYR A 150 -7.78 1.73 7.66
N ARG A 151 -8.49 0.78 7.08
CA ARG A 151 -8.63 -0.58 7.60
C ARG A 151 -8.16 -1.59 6.57
N LEU A 152 -7.01 -2.21 6.81
CA LEU A 152 -6.50 -3.31 6.01
C LEU A 152 -7.21 -4.61 6.40
N VAL A 153 -8.04 -5.12 5.50
CA VAL A 153 -8.73 -6.41 5.60
C VAL A 153 -8.01 -7.42 4.73
N ARG A 154 -7.61 -8.56 5.29
CA ARG A 154 -7.09 -9.73 4.54
C ARG A 154 -8.16 -10.80 4.48
N LEU A 155 -8.46 -11.31 3.29
CA LEU A 155 -9.44 -12.36 3.07
C LEU A 155 -8.77 -13.72 2.99
N LEU A 156 -9.46 -14.78 3.45
CA LEU A 156 -9.00 -16.15 3.27
C LEU A 156 -8.97 -16.51 1.77
N PRO A 157 -7.93 -17.21 1.29
CA PRO A 157 -7.95 -17.78 -0.05
C PRO A 157 -9.14 -18.71 -0.23
N THR A 158 -9.80 -18.63 -1.38
CA THR A 158 -10.96 -19.48 -1.74
C THR A 158 -10.62 -20.39 -2.91
N VAL A 159 -11.40 -21.47 -3.07
CA VAL A 159 -11.26 -22.43 -4.17
C VAL A 159 -12.55 -22.45 -4.98
N GLY A 160 -12.43 -22.46 -6.30
CA GLY A 160 -13.58 -22.57 -7.20
C GLY A 160 -14.46 -21.32 -7.25
N CYS A 161 -15.66 -21.46 -7.81
CA CYS A 161 -16.63 -20.37 -7.94
C CYS A 161 -17.35 -20.03 -6.62
N GLU A 162 -16.90 -20.56 -5.48
CA GLU A 162 -17.39 -20.20 -4.14
C GLU A 162 -16.97 -18.77 -3.71
N ALA A 163 -16.51 -17.96 -4.67
CA ALA A 163 -16.12 -16.56 -4.55
C ALA A 163 -17.22 -15.64 -3.97
N ASP A 164 -18.45 -16.13 -3.82
CA ASP A 164 -19.53 -15.40 -3.16
C ASP A 164 -19.35 -15.29 -1.62
N ALA A 165 -18.40 -16.03 -1.03
CA ALA A 165 -18.12 -16.02 0.41
C ALA A 165 -16.72 -15.50 0.74
N ALA A 166 -16.52 -14.18 0.61
CA ALA A 166 -15.32 -13.52 1.13
C ALA A 166 -15.28 -13.64 2.67
N THR A 167 -14.34 -14.42 3.19
CA THR A 167 -14.17 -14.60 4.65
C THR A 167 -12.99 -13.78 5.15
N VAL A 168 -13.25 -12.87 6.09
CA VAL A 168 -12.20 -12.04 6.71
C VAL A 168 -11.30 -12.90 7.59
N HIS A 169 -10.00 -12.92 7.29
CA HIS A 169 -8.98 -13.52 8.15
C HIS A 169 -8.53 -12.54 9.24
N THR A 170 -8.15 -11.32 8.84
CA THR A 170 -7.69 -10.27 9.75
C THR A 170 -8.20 -8.91 9.28
N SER A 171 -8.39 -8.00 10.24
CA SER A 171 -8.73 -6.60 10.00
C SER A 171 -7.88 -5.75 10.93
N HIS A 172 -7.04 -4.88 10.37
CA HIS A 172 -6.15 -4.01 11.11
C HIS A 172 -6.40 -2.55 10.72
N GLN A 173 -6.58 -1.68 11.71
CA GLN A 173 -6.80 -0.25 11.50
C GLN A 173 -5.54 0.54 11.82
N ARG A 174 -5.27 1.58 11.03
CA ARG A 174 -4.25 2.59 11.33
C ARG A 174 -4.82 4.00 11.17
N HIS A 175 -4.31 4.91 11.98
CA HIS A 175 -4.63 6.33 11.96
C HIS A 175 -3.33 7.13 11.80
N ALA A 176 -3.28 8.13 10.92
CA ALA A 176 -2.06 8.92 10.72
C ALA A 176 -1.54 9.56 12.03
N SER A 177 -2.46 9.93 12.94
CA SER A 177 -2.14 10.46 14.27
C SER A 177 -1.41 9.49 15.20
N SER A 178 -1.39 8.19 14.92
CA SER A 178 -0.62 7.20 15.68
C SER A 178 0.75 6.89 15.08
N ALA A 179 1.14 7.55 13.98
CA ALA A 179 2.46 7.43 13.40
C ALA A 179 3.48 8.28 14.18
N ALA A 180 4.73 7.83 14.27
CA ALA A 180 5.83 8.63 14.80
C ALA A 180 6.19 9.80 13.88
N ALA A 181 5.97 9.63 12.57
CA ALA A 181 5.98 10.69 11.58
C ALA A 181 5.10 10.30 10.39
N PHE A 182 4.54 11.31 9.74
CA PHE A 182 3.71 11.17 8.55
C PHE A 182 3.98 12.36 7.61
N ALA A 183 4.29 12.08 6.34
CA ALA A 183 4.32 13.14 5.34
C ALA A 183 3.61 12.72 4.06
N TYR A 184 3.00 13.69 3.39
CA TYR A 184 2.12 13.45 2.24
C TYR A 184 2.38 14.42 1.09
N ALA A 185 2.06 14.00 -0.13
CA ALA A 185 1.97 14.86 -1.30
C ALA A 185 0.51 14.99 -1.74
N ALA A 186 0.12 16.16 -2.24
CA ALA A 186 -1.23 16.41 -2.77
C ALA A 186 -1.68 15.38 -3.83
N ALA A 187 -0.74 14.75 -4.53
CA ALA A 187 -0.97 13.69 -5.52
C ALA A 187 -1.46 12.34 -4.93
N GLY A 188 -1.50 12.18 -3.61
CA GLY A 188 -2.01 10.96 -2.94
C GLY A 188 -0.93 10.03 -2.38
N SER A 189 0.34 10.29 -2.66
CA SER A 189 1.45 9.53 -2.07
C SER A 189 1.73 9.98 -0.64
N TYR A 190 2.18 9.08 0.22
CA TYR A 190 2.57 9.39 1.60
C TYR A 190 3.64 8.43 2.13
N VAL A 191 4.31 8.84 3.21
CA VAL A 191 5.17 7.97 4.02
C VAL A 191 4.76 8.08 5.48
N ALA A 192 4.67 6.95 6.17
CA ALA A 192 4.34 6.87 7.58
C ALA A 192 5.29 5.93 8.32
N ALA A 193 5.84 6.36 9.46
CA ALA A 193 6.68 5.54 10.32
C ALA A 193 5.90 5.11 11.56
N TRP A 194 5.72 3.80 11.76
CA TRP A 194 4.94 3.23 12.84
C TRP A 194 5.85 2.52 13.86
N PRO A 195 5.82 2.90 15.16
CA PRO A 195 6.53 2.14 16.18
C PRO A 195 5.92 0.74 16.34
N ARG A 196 6.76 -0.30 16.40
CA ARG A 196 6.33 -1.70 16.50
C ARG A 196 6.88 -2.35 17.77
N GLY A 197 6.11 -2.27 18.84
CA GLY A 197 6.44 -2.88 20.14
C GLY A 197 7.46 -2.08 20.96
N PRO A 198 8.00 -2.65 22.05
CA PRO A 198 8.88 -1.94 22.98
C PRO A 198 10.34 -1.83 22.50
N ALA A 199 10.71 -2.51 21.41
CA ALA A 199 12.04 -2.44 20.82
C ALA A 199 12.11 -1.33 19.77
N LEU A 200 13.32 -0.89 19.40
CA LEU A 200 13.57 0.01 18.27
C LEU A 200 13.30 -0.68 16.94
N VAL A 201 12.03 -1.03 16.70
CA VAL A 201 11.53 -1.64 15.48
C VAL A 201 10.45 -0.73 14.94
N LEU A 202 10.59 -0.36 13.67
CA LEU A 202 9.66 0.51 12.97
C LEU A 202 9.12 -0.22 11.75
N GLU A 203 7.86 0.03 11.42
CA GLU A 203 7.32 -0.21 10.09
C GLU A 203 7.29 1.13 9.35
N VAL A 204 8.10 1.28 8.31
CA VAL A 204 8.06 2.45 7.42
C VAL A 204 7.21 2.08 6.22
N GLU A 205 6.03 2.66 6.13
CA GLU A 205 5.08 2.46 5.03
C GLU A 205 5.23 3.58 4.01
N HIS A 206 5.55 3.21 2.79
CA HIS A 206 5.61 4.08 1.62
C HIS A 206 4.41 3.78 0.74
N CYS A 207 3.48 4.72 0.61
CA CYS A 207 2.38 4.66 -0.34
C CYS A 207 2.75 5.50 -1.56
N VAL A 208 2.94 4.85 -2.69
CA VAL A 208 3.33 5.48 -3.95
C VAL A 208 2.18 5.32 -4.95
N VAL A 209 1.74 6.45 -5.48
CA VAL A 209 0.79 6.50 -6.59
C VAL A 209 1.56 6.63 -7.88
N ARG A 210 1.19 5.85 -8.90
CA ARG A 210 1.83 5.96 -10.21
C ARG A 210 1.47 7.31 -10.85
N PRO A 211 2.45 8.16 -11.20
CA PRO A 211 2.18 9.36 -11.97
C PRO A 211 1.61 8.93 -13.33
N ASP A 212 0.64 9.70 -13.84
CA ASP A 212 0.05 9.52 -15.18
C ASP A 212 -0.95 8.37 -15.36
N ALA A 213 -1.32 7.65 -14.30
CA ALA A 213 -2.48 6.76 -14.39
C ALA A 213 -3.78 7.60 -14.50
N PRO A 214 -4.67 7.31 -15.46
CA PRO A 214 -6.02 7.87 -15.46
C PRO A 214 -6.68 7.66 -14.09
N ALA A 215 -7.52 8.60 -13.64
CA ALA A 215 -8.18 8.48 -12.32
C ALA A 215 -8.98 7.17 -12.17
N GLU A 216 -9.53 6.65 -13.27
CA GLU A 216 -10.27 5.38 -13.32
C GLU A 216 -9.36 4.14 -13.21
N GLU A 217 -8.07 4.31 -13.48
CA GLU A 217 -7.01 3.30 -13.32
C GLU A 217 -6.09 3.67 -12.15
N ALA A 218 -6.55 4.51 -11.22
CA ALA A 218 -5.76 4.92 -10.07
C ALA A 218 -5.39 3.69 -9.24
N GLY A 219 -4.14 3.25 -9.44
CA GLY A 219 -3.48 2.22 -8.68
C GLY A 219 -2.48 2.86 -7.72
N ARG A 220 -2.38 2.30 -6.53
CA ARG A 220 -1.33 2.63 -5.57
C ARG A 220 -0.62 1.37 -5.15
N VAL A 221 0.66 1.55 -4.80
CA VAL A 221 1.44 0.52 -4.15
C VAL A 221 1.81 0.99 -2.76
N ARG A 222 1.59 0.14 -1.75
CA ARG A 222 2.10 0.36 -0.39
C ARG A 222 3.21 -0.64 -0.10
N VAL A 223 4.43 -0.16 0.07
CA VAL A 223 5.58 -0.97 0.48
C VAL A 223 5.92 -0.65 1.93
N VAL A 224 5.88 -1.65 2.81
CA VAL A 224 6.16 -1.52 4.24
C VAL A 224 7.49 -2.19 4.56
N GLN A 225 8.51 -1.40 4.88
CA GLN A 225 9.79 -1.89 5.39
C GLN A 225 9.71 -2.08 6.90
N THR A 226 9.89 -3.30 7.39
CA THR A 226 10.05 -3.54 8.83
C THR A 226 11.54 -3.49 9.17
N VAL A 227 11.98 -2.45 9.87
CA VAL A 227 13.39 -2.23 10.19
C VAL A 227 13.63 -2.39 11.68
N ALA A 228 14.74 -3.04 12.03
CA ALA A 228 15.28 -3.03 13.38
C ALA A 228 16.41 -2.01 13.43
N LEU A 229 16.44 -1.19 14.48
CA LEU A 229 17.50 -0.24 14.75
C LEU A 229 18.19 -0.59 16.07
N GLY A 230 19.26 0.14 16.40
CA GLY A 230 20.06 -0.07 17.60
C GLY A 230 21.51 -0.46 17.28
N ARG A 231 21.99 -1.56 17.87
CA ARG A 231 23.38 -2.03 17.65
C ARG A 231 23.60 -2.69 16.29
N GLU A 232 22.59 -3.42 15.82
CA GLU A 232 22.60 -4.11 14.53
C GLU A 232 21.37 -3.67 13.74
N ALA A 233 21.50 -2.56 13.02
CA ALA A 233 20.43 -2.09 12.17
C ALA A 233 20.24 -3.04 10.99
N ARG A 234 19.00 -3.46 10.71
CA ARG A 234 18.70 -4.37 9.60
C ARG A 234 17.25 -4.30 9.14
N LEU A 235 17.03 -4.56 7.86
CA LEU A 235 15.72 -4.91 7.33
C LEU A 235 15.32 -6.31 7.83
N ARG A 236 14.13 -6.44 8.41
CA ARG A 236 13.58 -7.71 8.90
C ARG A 236 12.66 -8.39 7.89
N GLY A 237 12.04 -7.61 7.02
CA GLY A 237 11.09 -8.09 6.04
C GLY A 237 10.30 -6.93 5.41
N LEU A 238 9.55 -7.27 4.38
CA LEU A 238 8.79 -6.34 3.58
C LEU A 238 7.33 -6.78 3.51
N LYS A 239 6.42 -5.83 3.33
CA LYS A 239 5.05 -6.12 2.89
C LYS A 239 4.77 -5.25 1.68
N VAL A 240 4.16 -5.83 0.65
CA VAL A 240 3.76 -5.08 -0.54
C VAL A 240 2.26 -5.25 -0.70
N PHE A 241 1.57 -4.14 -0.94
CA PHE A 241 0.17 -4.12 -1.32
C PHE A 241 0.06 -3.42 -2.67
N ALA A 242 -0.48 -4.12 -3.66
CA ALA A 242 -0.85 -3.56 -4.95
C ALA A 242 -2.37 -3.39 -4.96
N GLU A 243 -2.83 -2.15 -5.01
CA GLU A 243 -4.22 -1.78 -4.73
C GLU A 243 -4.77 -0.90 -5.86
N GLN A 244 -5.97 -1.23 -6.34
CA GLN A 244 -6.74 -0.48 -7.32
C GLN A 244 -7.87 0.24 -6.60
N TRP A 245 -8.14 1.48 -6.98
CA TRP A 245 -9.33 2.19 -6.52
C TRP A 245 -10.60 1.47 -7.02
N TYR A 246 -11.46 1.06 -6.10
CA TYR A 246 -12.68 0.31 -6.40
C TYR A 246 -13.93 1.20 -6.37
N GLY A 247 -13.98 2.19 -5.48
CA GLY A 247 -15.18 2.99 -5.29
C GLY A 247 -15.07 4.03 -4.18
N PRO A 248 -16.14 4.82 -3.98
CA PRO A 248 -16.22 5.75 -2.86
C PRO A 248 -16.21 4.99 -1.53
N PHE A 249 -15.68 5.61 -0.48
CA PHE A 249 -15.57 5.02 0.85
C PHE A 249 -16.93 4.57 1.39
N ARG A 250 -16.99 3.32 1.86
CA ARG A 250 -18.13 2.66 2.50
C ARG A 250 -17.70 1.84 3.72
N ASP A 251 -16.53 2.14 4.30
CA ASP A 251 -15.94 1.40 5.42
C ASP A 251 -15.96 -0.13 5.21
N GLY A 252 -15.71 -0.59 3.99
CA GLY A 252 -15.70 -2.01 3.64
C GLY A 252 -17.02 -2.76 3.89
N GLU A 253 -18.17 -2.08 3.80
CA GLU A 253 -19.51 -2.71 3.87
C GLU A 253 -19.72 -3.79 2.80
N GLN A 254 -19.06 -3.65 1.65
CA GLN A 254 -19.09 -4.63 0.56
C GLN A 254 -17.74 -5.32 0.45
N LEU A 255 -17.71 -6.61 0.79
CA LEU A 255 -16.54 -7.45 0.54
C LEU A 255 -16.48 -7.79 -0.96
N GLY A 256 -15.37 -7.47 -1.61
CA GLY A 256 -15.12 -7.77 -3.02
C GLY A 256 -15.00 -9.28 -3.23
N GLY A 257 -15.82 -9.85 -4.12
CA GLY A 257 -15.81 -11.30 -4.40
C GLY A 257 -14.51 -11.80 -5.04
N CYS A 258 -13.83 -10.94 -5.81
CA CYS A 258 -12.49 -11.08 -6.36
C CYS A 258 -11.95 -9.66 -6.62
N ALA A 259 -10.67 -9.38 -6.34
CA ALA A 259 -10.08 -8.10 -6.67
C ALA A 259 -10.13 -7.89 -8.19
N VAL A 260 -10.95 -6.96 -8.65
CA VAL A 260 -11.15 -6.68 -10.08
C VAL A 260 -9.96 -5.83 -10.55
N GLY A 261 -9.21 -6.34 -11.52
CA GLY A 261 -8.13 -5.59 -12.20
C GLY A 261 -6.72 -5.92 -11.71
N GLU A 262 -6.57 -6.42 -10.48
CA GLU A 262 -5.29 -6.91 -9.97
C GLU A 262 -5.23 -8.44 -9.97
N THR A 263 -4.02 -8.97 -9.99
CA THR A 263 -3.75 -10.41 -9.88
C THR A 263 -2.77 -10.66 -8.74
N PRO A 264 -2.77 -11.86 -8.13
CA PRO A 264 -1.67 -12.30 -7.28
C PRO A 264 -0.34 -12.04 -7.98
N PHE A 265 0.64 -11.50 -7.26
CA PHE A 265 1.86 -10.97 -7.86
C PHE A 265 3.13 -11.44 -7.16
N ALA A 266 3.05 -11.95 -5.93
CA ALA A 266 4.24 -12.20 -5.13
C ALA A 266 5.15 -13.28 -5.73
N ALA A 267 4.57 -14.26 -6.43
CA ALA A 267 5.28 -15.29 -7.18
C ALA A 267 5.72 -14.84 -8.60
N GLY A 268 5.48 -13.58 -8.97
CA GLY A 268 5.84 -13.02 -10.26
C GLY A 268 7.34 -12.78 -10.42
N GLU A 269 7.74 -12.38 -11.62
CA GLU A 269 9.12 -12.01 -11.93
C GLU A 269 9.54 -10.77 -11.12
N LYS A 270 10.69 -10.88 -10.44
CA LYS A 270 11.30 -9.75 -9.73
C LYS A 270 11.94 -8.79 -10.74
N LEU A 271 11.92 -7.50 -10.43
CA LEU A 271 12.66 -6.48 -11.17
C LEU A 271 14.14 -6.88 -11.32
N ASP A 272 14.74 -6.65 -12.50
CA ASP A 272 16.17 -6.83 -12.67
C ASP A 272 16.92 -5.73 -11.90
N VAL A 273 17.87 -6.11 -11.06
CA VAL A 273 18.69 -5.17 -10.29
C VAL A 273 19.44 -4.17 -11.20
N ALA A 274 19.75 -4.56 -12.44
CA ALA A 274 20.36 -3.71 -13.45
C ALA A 274 19.49 -2.49 -13.82
N GLU A 275 18.17 -2.57 -13.63
CA GLU A 275 17.23 -1.47 -13.84
C GLU A 275 17.22 -0.48 -12.67
N VAL A 276 17.76 -0.85 -11.50
CA VAL A 276 17.78 -0.02 -10.28
C VAL A 276 19.13 0.67 -10.10
N ILE A 277 20.22 -0.06 -10.31
CA ILE A 277 21.58 0.46 -10.06
C ILE A 277 21.99 1.49 -11.11
N GLY A 278 22.95 2.34 -10.74
CA GLY A 278 23.53 3.35 -11.63
C GLY A 278 23.26 4.79 -11.16
N GLN A 279 23.43 5.73 -12.09
CA GLN A 279 23.27 7.16 -11.83
C GLN A 279 21.86 7.63 -12.17
N TRP A 280 21.28 8.39 -11.25
CA TRP A 280 19.93 8.93 -11.35
C TRP A 280 19.95 10.43 -11.06
N GLU A 281 18.99 11.14 -11.64
CA GLU A 281 18.71 12.54 -11.32
C GLU A 281 17.25 12.66 -10.88
N THR A 282 17.02 13.27 -9.73
CA THR A 282 15.67 13.52 -9.25
C THR A 282 15.05 14.69 -10.01
N THR A 283 13.81 14.51 -10.46
CA THR A 283 12.92 15.53 -11.00
C THR A 283 11.70 15.62 -10.11
N ASP A 284 11.09 16.80 -9.99
CA ASP A 284 9.90 17.01 -9.15
C ASP A 284 10.09 16.52 -7.69
N ALA A 285 11.29 16.73 -7.16
CA ALA A 285 11.62 16.33 -5.80
C ALA A 285 10.80 17.13 -4.79
N ALA A 286 10.32 16.45 -3.75
CA ALA A 286 9.65 17.06 -2.62
C ALA A 286 10.09 16.40 -1.32
N ALA A 287 10.27 17.18 -0.27
CA ALA A 287 10.75 16.71 1.03
C ALA A 287 10.09 17.42 2.20
N ALA A 288 10.05 16.72 3.34
CA ALA A 288 9.75 17.24 4.66
C ALA A 288 10.92 16.86 5.59
N ARG A 289 11.48 17.87 6.27
CA ARG A 289 12.60 17.71 7.20
C ARG A 289 12.11 17.97 8.62
N PHE A 290 12.43 17.07 9.53
CA PHE A 290 11.98 17.07 10.92
C PHE A 290 13.10 17.46 11.89
N SER A 291 14.09 18.22 11.41
CA SER A 291 15.14 18.80 12.22
C SER A 291 14.74 20.21 12.67
N GLY A 292 14.47 20.40 13.96
CA GLY A 292 14.14 21.71 14.54
C GLY A 292 12.95 21.66 15.50
N ASP A 293 12.44 22.84 15.84
CA ASP A 293 11.22 22.99 16.63
C ASP A 293 10.03 22.48 15.81
N LEU A 294 9.45 21.37 16.25
CA LEU A 294 8.27 20.77 15.63
C LEU A 294 7.03 21.55 16.03
N ASP A 295 6.01 21.49 15.19
CA ASP A 295 4.69 21.99 15.54
C ASP A 295 4.16 21.21 16.76
N PRO A 296 3.75 21.88 17.85
CA PRO A 296 3.31 21.20 19.06
C PRO A 296 1.95 20.49 18.90
N GLU A 297 1.12 20.90 17.93
CA GLU A 297 -0.18 20.31 17.67
C GLU A 297 -0.09 19.10 16.72
N THR A 298 0.73 19.21 15.66
CA THR A 298 0.82 18.18 14.62
C THR A 298 2.05 17.29 14.73
N GLY A 299 3.07 17.71 15.49
CA GLY A 299 4.31 16.96 15.69
C GLY A 299 5.08 16.77 14.38
N LYS A 300 5.32 15.50 14.01
CA LYS A 300 5.98 15.14 12.74
C LYS A 300 4.98 14.81 11.65
N PHE A 301 3.98 15.66 11.49
CA PHE A 301 3.05 15.61 10.39
C PHE A 301 3.31 16.78 9.45
N ALA A 302 3.62 16.49 8.18
CA ALA A 302 4.02 17.52 7.23
C ALA A 302 3.53 17.26 5.81
N GLU A 303 3.26 18.34 5.08
CA GLU A 303 3.18 18.29 3.62
C GLU A 303 4.60 18.19 3.03
N LEU A 304 4.78 17.40 1.98
CA LEU A 304 6.01 17.41 1.19
C LEU A 304 6.09 18.70 0.38
N SER A 305 7.10 19.51 0.71
CA SER A 305 7.38 20.77 0.03
C SER A 305 8.39 20.56 -1.11
N PRO A 306 8.32 21.32 -2.22
CA PRO A 306 9.30 21.21 -3.31
C PRO A 306 10.73 21.31 -2.79
N ASP A 307 11.59 20.38 -3.23
CA ASP A 307 13.00 20.30 -2.88
C ASP A 307 13.88 20.42 -4.13
N GLN A 308 15.16 20.67 -3.94
CA GLN A 308 16.09 20.80 -5.07
C GLN A 308 16.36 19.43 -5.72
N PRO A 309 16.43 19.35 -7.06
CA PRO A 309 16.96 18.20 -7.79
C PRO A 309 18.34 17.78 -7.29
N ARG A 310 18.60 16.47 -7.27
CA ARG A 310 19.86 15.87 -6.83
C ARG A 310 20.27 14.74 -7.75
N LYS A 311 21.58 14.58 -7.90
CA LYS A 311 22.15 13.38 -8.51
C LYS A 311 22.34 12.32 -7.43
N LEU A 312 21.94 11.10 -7.76
CA LEU A 312 22.00 9.94 -6.88
C LEU A 312 22.79 8.84 -7.58
N VAL A 313 23.55 8.08 -6.80
CA VAL A 313 24.18 6.84 -7.27
C VAL A 313 23.63 5.70 -6.44
N ARG A 314 23.03 4.71 -7.11
CA ARG A 314 22.58 3.48 -6.47
C ARG A 314 23.52 2.35 -6.83
N ASP A 315 24.18 1.79 -5.82
CA ASP A 315 24.81 0.48 -5.88
C ASP A 315 23.80 -0.63 -5.51
N ALA A 316 24.22 -1.88 -5.68
CA ALA A 316 23.43 -3.06 -5.35
C ALA A 316 23.37 -3.38 -3.84
N GLU A 317 24.16 -2.69 -3.00
CA GLU A 317 24.17 -2.94 -1.57
C GLU A 317 22.78 -2.65 -1.00
N GLY A 318 22.27 -3.50 -0.10
CA GLY A 318 20.97 -3.29 0.56
C GLY A 318 19.73 -3.23 -0.34
N VAL A 319 19.86 -3.34 -1.67
CA VAL A 319 18.75 -3.33 -2.63
C VAL A 319 18.11 -4.71 -2.67
N VAL A 320 16.79 -4.72 -2.56
CA VAL A 320 15.92 -5.88 -2.65
C VAL A 320 14.95 -5.64 -3.79
N THR A 321 15.10 -6.40 -4.88
CA THR A 321 14.18 -6.34 -6.01
C THR A 321 12.93 -7.17 -5.71
N LEU A 322 11.78 -6.66 -6.15
CA LEU A 322 10.46 -7.22 -5.89
C LEU A 322 9.70 -7.35 -7.21
N PRO A 323 8.62 -8.15 -7.24
CA PRO A 323 7.71 -8.15 -8.38
C PRO A 323 7.06 -6.78 -8.60
N LYS A 324 6.28 -6.64 -9.69
CA LYS A 324 5.56 -5.40 -10.06
C LYS A 324 6.47 -4.20 -10.31
N GLN A 325 7.71 -4.43 -10.76
CA GLN A 325 8.69 -3.38 -11.06
C GLN A 325 9.08 -2.56 -9.81
N LEU A 326 9.01 -3.19 -8.64
CA LEU A 326 9.28 -2.55 -7.36
C LEU A 326 10.67 -2.92 -6.85
N TRP A 327 11.22 -2.05 -6.03
CA TRP A 327 12.41 -2.35 -5.25
C TRP A 327 12.35 -1.63 -3.90
N SER A 328 13.13 -2.15 -2.97
CA SER A 328 13.32 -1.56 -1.64
C SER A 328 14.81 -1.52 -1.33
N ALA A 329 15.27 -0.50 -0.64
CA ALA A 329 16.63 -0.42 -0.12
C ALA A 329 16.61 -0.01 1.36
N PHE A 330 17.52 -0.61 2.13
CA PHE A 330 17.81 -0.20 3.49
C PHE A 330 19.33 -0.06 3.66
N LYS A 331 19.80 1.15 3.98
CA LYS A 331 21.24 1.47 4.00
C LYS A 331 21.60 2.35 5.19
N GLU A 332 22.82 2.21 5.71
CA GLU A 332 23.41 3.18 6.63
C GLU A 332 24.00 4.34 5.82
N LEU A 333 23.68 5.58 6.19
CA LEU A 333 24.18 6.79 5.51
C LEU A 333 25.46 7.34 6.16
N GLY A 334 25.82 6.86 7.35
CA GLY A 334 26.81 7.47 8.24
C GLY A 334 26.15 8.21 9.39
N ASP A 335 26.95 8.60 10.38
CA ASP A 335 26.52 9.38 11.56
C ASP A 335 25.33 8.80 12.36
N GLY A 336 25.11 7.48 12.25
CA GLY A 336 23.98 6.80 12.89
C GLY A 336 22.64 7.07 12.21
N GLU A 337 22.63 7.46 10.93
CA GLU A 337 21.45 7.62 10.11
C GLU A 337 21.24 6.43 9.15
N PHE A 338 19.99 6.07 8.92
CA PHE A 338 19.57 4.95 8.09
C PHE A 338 18.54 5.40 7.08
N LEU A 339 18.75 5.03 5.81
CA LEU A 339 17.83 5.26 4.71
C LEU A 339 16.90 4.06 4.55
N CYS A 340 15.60 4.31 4.62
CA CYS A 340 14.54 3.45 4.11
C CYS A 340 14.10 4.03 2.77
N GLU A 341 14.28 3.29 1.68
CA GLU A 341 13.94 3.73 0.35
C GLU A 341 13.14 2.66 -0.37
N VAL A 342 12.17 3.09 -1.17
CA VAL A 342 11.44 2.24 -2.11
C VAL A 342 11.35 2.95 -3.44
N GLY A 343 11.22 2.18 -4.50
CA GLY A 343 10.92 2.74 -5.80
C GLY A 343 10.07 1.84 -6.68
N TRP A 344 9.45 2.49 -7.65
CA TRP A 344 8.65 1.87 -8.69
C TRP A 344 9.25 2.27 -10.04
N ALA A 345 9.85 1.30 -10.73
CA ALA A 345 10.36 1.49 -12.08
C ALA A 345 9.18 1.62 -13.08
N LEU A 346 9.25 2.64 -13.92
CA LEU A 346 8.22 2.97 -14.90
C LEU A 346 8.57 2.48 -16.32
N GLY A 347 9.76 1.86 -16.47
CA GLY A 347 10.37 1.60 -17.76
C GLY A 347 11.04 2.83 -18.36
N GLY A 348 11.82 2.63 -19.43
CA GLY A 348 12.47 3.73 -20.16
C GLY A 348 13.47 4.55 -19.34
N GLY A 349 13.99 4.01 -18.22
CA GLY A 349 14.87 4.73 -17.30
C GLY A 349 14.16 5.75 -16.42
N GLY A 350 12.82 5.68 -16.28
CA GLY A 350 12.05 6.44 -15.31
C GLY A 350 11.74 5.62 -14.06
N ALA A 351 11.71 6.29 -12.90
CA ALA A 351 11.25 5.69 -11.65
C ALA A 351 10.53 6.73 -10.77
N VAL A 352 9.67 6.27 -9.88
CA VAL A 352 9.17 7.05 -8.74
C VAL A 352 9.85 6.51 -7.50
N THR A 353 10.35 7.39 -6.64
CA THR A 353 11.04 7.00 -5.42
C THR A 353 10.43 7.66 -4.20
N SER A 354 10.51 6.95 -3.09
CA SER A 354 10.07 7.41 -1.78
C SER A 354 11.10 7.02 -0.74
N ARG A 355 11.50 7.99 0.08
CA ARG A 355 12.65 7.90 0.99
C ARG A 355 12.23 8.36 2.38
N CYS A 356 12.80 7.72 3.39
CA CYS A 356 12.65 8.06 4.80
C CYS A 356 14.00 7.87 5.49
N VAL A 357 14.53 8.93 6.08
CA VAL A 357 15.78 8.91 6.85
C VAL A 357 15.45 8.81 8.32
N LEU A 358 16.01 7.80 8.98
CA LEU A 358 15.84 7.50 10.40
C LEU A 358 17.16 7.70 11.14
N SER A 359 17.12 8.18 12.38
CA SER A 359 18.27 8.04 13.28
C SER A 359 18.33 6.64 13.89
N LYS A 360 19.48 6.31 14.49
CA LYS A 360 19.71 5.09 15.28
C LYS A 360 18.68 4.85 16.39
N ASP A 361 18.10 5.92 16.93
CA ASP A 361 17.09 5.87 17.99
C ASP A 361 15.66 5.74 17.44
N GLY A 362 15.50 5.63 16.12
CA GLY A 362 14.21 5.49 15.45
C GLY A 362 13.48 6.80 15.18
N ASP A 363 14.16 7.93 15.35
CA ASP A 363 13.60 9.25 15.08
C ASP A 363 13.64 9.57 13.58
N VAL A 364 12.51 9.95 12.99
CA VAL A 364 12.45 10.31 11.56
C VAL A 364 13.07 11.70 11.35
N LYS A 365 14.05 11.81 10.45
CA LYS A 365 14.77 13.06 10.13
C LYS A 365 14.30 13.72 8.85
N GLU A 366 14.07 12.93 7.81
CA GLU A 366 13.62 13.42 6.50
C GLU A 366 12.67 12.40 5.87
N ILE A 367 11.61 12.88 5.23
CA ILE A 367 10.83 12.11 4.27
C ILE A 367 10.92 12.83 2.93
N ALA A 368 11.16 12.09 1.85
CA ALA A 368 11.18 12.64 0.50
C ALA A 368 10.47 11.73 -0.50
N ALA A 369 9.96 12.34 -1.57
CA ALA A 369 9.48 11.65 -2.75
C ALA A 369 10.00 12.38 -3.98
N ALA A 370 10.27 11.64 -5.05
CA ALA A 370 10.73 12.23 -6.31
C ALA A 370 10.33 11.36 -7.49
N HIS A 371 10.28 11.99 -8.66
CA HIS A 371 10.48 11.28 -9.90
C HIS A 371 11.97 11.20 -10.17
N GLU A 372 12.41 10.18 -10.88
CA GLU A 372 13.80 10.02 -11.20
C GLU A 372 13.99 9.59 -12.64
N ARG A 373 15.07 10.08 -13.22
CA ARG A 373 15.50 9.73 -14.57
C ARG A 373 16.91 9.20 -14.51
N ARG A 374 17.15 8.08 -15.20
CA ARG A 374 18.50 7.52 -15.33
C ARG A 374 19.37 8.48 -16.13
N VAL A 375 20.55 8.79 -15.62
CA VAL A 375 21.53 9.62 -16.33
C VAL A 375 22.15 8.74 -17.41
N SER A 376 21.85 9.00 -18.68
CA SER A 376 22.53 8.34 -19.79
C SER A 376 23.99 8.82 -19.84
N GLU A 377 24.94 7.90 -19.88
CA GLU A 377 26.32 8.22 -20.24
C GLU A 377 26.30 8.84 -21.64
N THR A 378 26.56 10.15 -21.72
CA THR A 378 26.83 10.80 -23.01
C THR A 378 28.20 10.30 -23.43
N THR A 379 28.23 9.36 -24.37
CA THR A 379 29.47 8.92 -25.02
C THR A 379 29.96 9.99 -25.99
#